data_AF-A0A5E5PM92-F1
#
_entry.id   AF-A0A5E5PM92-F1
#
_cell.length_a   1.000
_cell.length_b   1.000
_cell.length_c   1.000
_cell.angle_alpha   90.00
_cell.angle_beta   90.00
_cell.angle_gamma   90.00
#
_symmetry.space_group_name_H-M   'P 1'
#
loop_
_entity.id
_entity.type
_entity.pdbx_description
1 polymer ?
#
loop_
_entity_poly.entity_id
_entity_poly.type
_entity_poly.pdbx_seq_one_letter_code
_entity_poly.pdbx_strand_id
1 'polypeptide(L)'
;MKKANNTINFKIDIKAFVIGVLVFGLLGITNTAIANQNSTIDNYNDRHTPQGRKQAGKRGTYKKDIHVWVYTSAFAKRFGMPKKWVDDELKGAEALAYRLDLDVYGTKCGYFSNMENCRPATACVVDMYIDDKANLPWNNKVRYASMYGRKSKSLLRSQYSNDKPAYLYRSTKRGQEYKLGLDSTGIVYGKNDKWKLGAYYILEYDRDIYKNLDYLSGSVICHSFGEERDVKINIDNPVFRKDGSVSMKSTLAHQIKIPNSFMRRIEVYDKAQYEPNSLFKALRDRLSTTTKPKSSE
;
A
#
# COMPACT_ATOMS: atom_id res chain seq x y z
N MET A 1 -78.86 55.03 -2.78
CA MET A 1 -77.99 56.07 -3.37
C MET A 1 -76.59 55.95 -2.78
N LYS A 2 -75.56 55.87 -3.65
CA LYS A 2 -74.10 56.00 -3.35
C LYS A 2 -73.53 54.90 -2.43
N LYS A 3 -72.32 54.37 -2.59
CA LYS A 3 -71.27 54.39 -3.62
C LYS A 3 -70.34 53.21 -3.25
N ALA A 4 -69.76 52.57 -4.25
CA ALA A 4 -68.87 51.42 -4.12
C ALA A 4 -67.51 51.76 -3.49
N ASN A 5 -66.85 50.77 -2.87
CA ASN A 5 -65.61 50.20 -3.43
C ASN A 5 -65.08 48.98 -2.63
N ASN A 6 -65.02 47.86 -3.37
CA ASN A 6 -64.04 46.77 -3.42
C ASN A 6 -63.23 46.39 -2.19
N THR A 7 -63.27 45.09 -1.86
CA THR A 7 -62.07 44.22 -1.89
C THR A 7 -62.49 42.74 -2.07
N ILE A 8 -61.63 41.97 -2.76
CA ILE A 8 -61.34 40.52 -2.58
C ILE A 8 -61.72 39.56 -3.75
N ASN A 9 -60.63 38.93 -4.21
CA ASN A 9 -60.45 37.61 -4.83
C ASN A 9 -61.01 37.34 -6.24
N PHE A 10 -60.11 37.46 -7.22
CA PHE A 10 -60.26 36.80 -8.51
C PHE A 10 -59.54 35.44 -8.48
N LYS A 11 -60.34 34.37 -8.38
CA LYS A 11 -59.94 33.03 -8.79
C LYS A 11 -59.68 33.07 -10.31
N ILE A 12 -58.48 32.65 -10.71
CA ILE A 12 -58.13 32.50 -12.12
C ILE A 12 -58.53 31.10 -12.55
N ASP A 13 -59.39 31.03 -13.56
CA ASP A 13 -59.57 29.82 -14.35
C ASP A 13 -59.80 30.17 -15.83
N ILE A 14 -59.01 29.48 -16.66
CA ILE A 14 -59.36 28.94 -17.99
C ILE A 14 -59.13 29.81 -19.26
N LYS A 15 -58.11 29.34 -20.02
CA LYS A 15 -57.96 29.22 -21.49
C LYS A 15 -57.58 30.43 -22.36
N ALA A 16 -56.34 30.38 -22.87
CA ALA A 16 -55.94 30.56 -24.28
C ALA A 16 -54.43 30.24 -24.38
N PHE A 17 -54.00 29.03 -24.76
CA PHE A 17 -53.63 28.60 -26.13
C PHE A 17 -53.02 29.68 -27.02
N VAL A 18 -51.68 29.82 -27.03
CA VAL A 18 -50.88 29.86 -28.28
C VAL A 18 -49.50 29.23 -28.01
N ILE A 19 -49.23 28.22 -28.84
CA ILE A 19 -48.02 27.43 -29.00
C ILE A 19 -46.93 28.29 -29.67
N GLY A 20 -45.71 28.24 -29.15
CA GLY A 20 -44.57 29.00 -29.69
C GLY A 20 -43.21 28.56 -29.12
N VAL A 21 -42.89 27.27 -29.26
CA VAL A 21 -41.55 26.67 -29.36
C VAL A 21 -40.40 27.37 -28.62
N LEU A 22 -40.10 26.91 -27.41
CA LEU A 22 -38.71 26.83 -26.95
C LEU A 22 -38.44 25.38 -26.52
N VAL A 23 -37.86 24.66 -27.48
CA VAL A 23 -37.25 23.35 -27.33
C VAL A 23 -36.10 23.50 -26.34
N PHE A 24 -36.39 23.36 -25.07
CA PHE A 24 -35.47 22.86 -24.07
C PHE A 24 -36.27 21.87 -23.24
N GLY A 25 -36.18 20.60 -23.65
CA GLY A 25 -36.78 19.49 -22.94
C GLY A 25 -36.36 19.53 -21.48
N LEU A 26 -37.34 19.74 -20.61
CA LEU A 26 -37.84 18.75 -19.66
C LEU A 26 -37.06 17.42 -19.65
N LEU A 27 -35.78 17.50 -19.30
CA LEU A 27 -35.06 16.49 -18.55
C LEU A 27 -34.54 17.19 -17.30
N GLY A 28 -35.49 17.69 -16.51
CA GLY A 28 -35.31 17.82 -15.07
C GLY A 28 -35.15 16.42 -14.51
N ILE A 29 -33.98 15.82 -14.74
CA ILE A 29 -33.50 14.69 -13.98
C ILE A 29 -33.42 15.24 -12.57
N THR A 30 -34.39 14.82 -11.76
CA THR A 30 -34.27 14.80 -10.33
C THR A 30 -32.97 14.06 -10.01
N ASN A 31 -31.86 14.79 -9.95
CA ASN A 31 -30.71 14.38 -9.14
C ASN A 31 -31.14 14.55 -7.68
N THR A 32 -32.17 13.80 -7.27
CA THR A 32 -32.19 13.24 -5.94
C THR A 32 -30.97 12.35 -5.91
N ALA A 33 -29.87 12.92 -5.44
CA ALA A 33 -28.83 12.17 -4.78
C ALA A 33 -29.56 11.24 -3.82
N ILE A 34 -29.70 9.97 -4.22
CA ILE A 34 -29.86 8.89 -3.27
C ILE A 34 -28.52 8.88 -2.54
N ALA A 35 -28.39 9.80 -1.58
CA ALA A 35 -27.44 9.70 -0.51
C ALA A 35 -27.78 8.36 0.13
N ASN A 36 -26.93 7.38 -0.16
CA ASN A 36 -27.06 6.00 0.26
C ASN A 36 -27.10 6.04 1.79
N GLN A 37 -28.32 6.03 2.36
CA GLN A 37 -28.52 5.93 3.79
C GLN A 37 -28.07 4.53 4.20
N ASN A 38 -27.13 4.51 5.16
CA ASN A 38 -26.43 3.35 5.76
C ASN A 38 -25.08 2.94 5.15
N SER A 39 -24.12 3.86 5.08
CA SER A 39 -22.70 3.48 5.17
C SER A 39 -22.16 3.74 6.59
N THR A 40 -22.54 2.90 7.55
CA THR A 40 -21.79 2.75 8.82
C THR A 40 -20.42 2.11 8.62
N ILE A 41 -20.04 1.80 7.37
CA ILE A 41 -18.73 1.28 6.97
C ILE A 41 -17.75 2.45 6.88
N ASP A 42 -16.77 2.48 7.79
CA ASP A 42 -15.67 3.46 7.76
C ASP A 42 -14.73 3.12 6.59
N ASN A 43 -15.01 3.74 5.45
CA ASN A 43 -14.31 3.57 4.18
C ASN A 43 -12.85 4.05 4.29
N TYR A 44 -11.94 3.27 3.72
CA TYR A 44 -10.52 3.60 3.61
C TYR A 44 -10.25 5.01 3.04
N ASN A 45 -10.95 5.40 1.98
CA ASN A 45 -10.76 6.70 1.32
C ASN A 45 -11.09 7.86 2.26
N ASP A 46 -12.11 7.71 3.08
CA ASP A 46 -12.53 8.71 4.07
C ASP A 46 -11.49 8.87 5.18
N ARG A 47 -10.57 7.92 5.35
CA ARG A 47 -9.49 8.00 6.32
C ARG A 47 -8.21 8.56 5.73
N HIS A 48 -7.85 8.09 4.53
CA HIS A 48 -6.48 8.19 4.00
C HIS A 48 -6.33 9.02 2.72
N THR A 49 -7.44 9.53 2.15
CA THR A 49 -7.39 10.37 0.94
C THR A 49 -7.95 11.77 1.20
N PRO A 50 -7.40 12.82 0.58
CA PRO A 50 -7.96 14.16 0.70
C PRO A 50 -9.40 14.25 0.17
N GLN A 51 -9.68 13.61 -0.97
CA GLN A 51 -11.00 13.64 -1.60
C GLN A 51 -12.06 12.95 -0.75
N GLY A 52 -11.79 11.72 -0.27
CA GLY A 52 -12.73 10.99 0.59
C GLY A 52 -12.99 11.72 1.90
N ARG A 53 -11.94 12.30 2.53
CA ARG A 53 -12.12 13.11 3.74
C ARG A 53 -13.00 14.34 3.53
N LYS A 54 -12.79 15.07 2.43
CA LYS A 54 -13.63 16.23 2.06
C LYS A 54 -15.09 15.81 1.88
N GLN A 55 -15.33 14.72 1.15
CA GLN A 55 -16.69 14.18 0.92
C GLN A 55 -17.36 13.73 2.22
N ALA A 56 -16.61 13.11 3.13
CA ALA A 56 -17.11 12.67 4.43
C ALA A 56 -17.21 13.79 5.49
N GLY A 57 -16.92 15.05 5.14
CA GLY A 57 -16.94 16.18 6.07
C GLY A 57 -15.89 16.11 7.19
N LYS A 58 -14.87 15.24 7.08
CA LYS A 58 -13.86 15.05 8.12
C LYS A 58 -12.80 16.17 8.06
N ARG A 59 -12.58 16.84 9.19
CA ARG A 59 -11.58 17.92 9.36
C ARG A 59 -10.29 17.41 10.03
N GLY A 60 -9.26 18.26 10.10
CA GLY A 60 -7.99 17.97 10.78
C GLY A 60 -6.94 17.23 9.94
N THR A 61 -5.79 16.95 10.57
CA THR A 61 -4.69 16.19 9.95
C THR A 61 -5.08 14.73 9.76
N TYR A 62 -4.46 14.07 8.79
CA TYR A 62 -4.67 12.64 8.54
C TYR A 62 -3.39 11.99 8.04
N LYS A 63 -3.29 10.69 8.29
CA LYS A 63 -2.20 9.88 7.75
C LYS A 63 -2.48 9.58 6.28
N LYS A 64 -1.72 10.25 5.39
CA LYS A 64 -1.72 9.95 3.96
C LYS A 64 -1.14 8.57 3.72
N ASP A 65 -1.82 7.77 2.91
CA ASP A 65 -1.25 6.54 2.39
C ASP A 65 -0.22 6.83 1.29
N ILE A 66 0.94 6.20 1.41
CA ILE A 66 2.05 6.29 0.46
C ILE A 66 2.32 4.97 -0.26
N HIS A 67 1.56 3.92 0.05
CA HIS A 67 1.82 2.58 -0.46
C HIS A 67 1.18 2.37 -1.83
N VAL A 68 1.86 1.58 -2.65
CA VAL A 68 1.27 0.93 -3.80
C VAL A 68 0.68 -0.38 -3.31
N TRP A 69 -0.60 -0.60 -3.55
CA TRP A 69 -1.31 -1.79 -3.08
C TRP A 69 -1.65 -2.78 -4.19
N VAL A 70 -1.72 -4.05 -3.79
CA VAL A 70 -2.50 -5.09 -4.44
C VAL A 70 -3.11 -5.98 -3.37
N TYR A 71 -4.33 -6.43 -3.56
CA TYR A 71 -4.99 -7.34 -2.63
C TYR A 71 -6.14 -8.10 -3.25
N THR A 72 -6.59 -9.14 -2.58
CA THR A 72 -7.76 -9.93 -2.97
C THR A 72 -9.06 -9.16 -2.71
N SER A 73 -10.13 -9.56 -3.41
CA SER A 73 -11.49 -9.07 -3.16
C SER A 73 -11.93 -9.26 -1.71
N ALA A 74 -11.54 -10.39 -1.09
CA ALA A 74 -11.86 -10.71 0.30
C ALA A 74 -11.19 -9.73 1.27
N PHE A 75 -9.90 -9.46 1.08
CA PHE A 75 -9.15 -8.48 1.87
C PHE A 75 -9.75 -7.07 1.73
N ALA A 76 -10.12 -6.69 0.51
CA ALA A 76 -10.76 -5.39 0.25
C ALA A 76 -12.05 -5.22 1.05
N LYS A 77 -12.91 -6.24 1.05
CA LYS A 77 -14.16 -6.25 1.83
C LYS A 77 -13.87 -6.19 3.33
N ARG A 78 -12.92 -6.98 3.82
CA ARG A 78 -12.55 -7.08 5.24
C ARG A 78 -12.07 -5.76 5.82
N PHE A 79 -11.28 -4.99 5.07
CA PHE A 79 -10.66 -3.75 5.55
C PHE A 79 -11.25 -2.46 4.96
N GLY A 80 -12.34 -2.58 4.17
CA GLY A 80 -12.99 -1.44 3.51
C GLY A 80 -12.10 -0.76 2.47
N MET A 81 -11.24 -1.52 1.79
CA MET A 81 -10.26 -1.00 0.83
C MET A 81 -10.88 -0.71 -0.55
N PRO A 82 -10.35 0.24 -1.33
CA PRO A 82 -10.90 0.60 -2.64
C PRO A 82 -10.77 -0.48 -3.73
N LYS A 83 -11.84 -0.79 -4.46
CA LYS A 83 -11.81 -1.84 -5.51
C LYS A 83 -10.71 -1.69 -6.59
N LYS A 84 -10.20 -0.47 -6.84
CA LYS A 84 -9.19 -0.19 -7.87
C LYS A 84 -7.84 -0.91 -7.71
N TRP A 85 -7.54 -1.45 -6.52
CA TRP A 85 -6.30 -2.20 -6.27
C TRP A 85 -6.55 -3.69 -6.05
N VAL A 86 -7.80 -4.13 -6.24
CA VAL A 86 -8.14 -5.55 -6.23
C VAL A 86 -7.51 -6.22 -7.44
N ASP A 87 -6.81 -7.32 -7.19
CA ASP A 87 -6.31 -8.22 -8.22
C ASP A 87 -6.28 -9.64 -7.66
N ASP A 88 -7.28 -10.44 -8.04
CA ASP A 88 -7.43 -11.81 -7.57
C ASP A 88 -6.46 -12.79 -8.26
N GLU A 89 -5.59 -12.32 -9.18
CA GLU A 89 -4.40 -13.07 -9.63
C GLU A 89 -3.34 -13.17 -8.52
N LEU A 90 -3.43 -12.33 -7.46
CA LEU A 90 -2.58 -12.47 -6.29
C LEU A 90 -2.88 -13.81 -5.60
N LYS A 91 -1.89 -14.69 -5.52
CA LYS A 91 -1.99 -16.00 -4.84
C LYS A 91 -0.94 -16.12 -3.75
N GLY A 92 -1.30 -16.80 -2.66
CA GLY A 92 -0.42 -16.99 -1.51
C GLY A 92 -0.37 -15.81 -0.54
N ALA A 93 -0.97 -14.66 -0.86
CA ALA A 93 -1.13 -13.56 0.08
C ALA A 93 -2.54 -12.96 -0.07
N GLU A 94 -3.08 -12.41 1.01
CA GLU A 94 -4.33 -11.64 0.96
C GLU A 94 -4.09 -10.22 0.45
N ALA A 95 -2.91 -9.65 0.74
CA ALA A 95 -2.50 -8.32 0.29
C ALA A 95 -0.97 -8.15 0.27
N LEU A 96 -0.51 -7.26 -0.60
CA LEU A 96 0.84 -6.71 -0.60
C LEU A 96 0.78 -5.17 -0.63
N ALA A 97 1.70 -4.54 0.08
CA ALA A 97 1.85 -3.08 0.10
C ALA A 97 3.33 -2.71 -0.10
N TYR A 98 3.63 -2.08 -1.23
CA TYR A 98 4.97 -1.59 -1.53
C TYR A 98 5.11 -0.12 -1.15
N ARG A 99 6.27 0.28 -0.61
CA ARG A 99 6.61 1.69 -0.39
C ARG A 99 8.09 1.96 -0.60
N LEU A 100 8.40 3.21 -0.92
CA LEU A 100 9.71 3.80 -0.65
C LEU A 100 9.70 4.41 0.74
N ASP A 101 10.67 4.02 1.56
CA ASP A 101 10.91 4.57 2.88
C ASP A 101 12.26 5.28 2.90
N LEU A 102 12.25 6.58 3.23
CA LEU A 102 13.46 7.41 3.30
C LEU A 102 14.03 7.46 4.72
N ASP A 103 13.27 6.95 5.70
CA ASP A 103 13.53 7.15 7.12
C ASP A 103 14.12 5.87 7.78
N VAL A 104 13.98 4.70 7.15
CA VAL A 104 14.39 3.40 7.73
C VAL A 104 15.86 3.35 8.13
N TYR A 105 16.75 3.88 7.29
CA TYR A 105 18.19 3.86 7.52
C TYR A 105 18.75 5.25 7.91
N GLY A 106 17.88 6.27 7.99
CA GLY A 106 18.23 7.66 8.27
C GLY A 106 19.01 8.35 7.15
N THR A 107 19.46 9.58 7.42
CA THR A 107 20.34 10.33 6.51
C THR A 107 21.79 9.88 6.66
N LYS A 108 22.50 9.71 5.53
CA LYS A 108 23.94 9.43 5.47
C LYS A 108 24.64 10.55 4.72
N CYS A 109 25.85 10.91 5.14
CA CYS A 109 26.66 11.97 4.53
C CYS A 109 28.02 11.42 4.09
N GLY A 110 28.82 12.22 3.38
CA GLY A 110 30.13 11.77 2.87
C GLY A 110 30.09 11.18 1.45
N TYR A 111 28.96 11.28 0.75
CA TYR A 111 28.84 10.70 -0.59
C TYR A 111 29.79 11.38 -1.58
N PHE A 112 30.50 10.56 -2.36
CA PHE A 112 31.45 10.98 -3.40
C PHE A 112 32.59 11.87 -2.87
N SER A 113 33.13 11.50 -1.70
CA SER A 113 34.21 12.20 -0.99
C SER A 113 33.87 13.64 -0.59
N ASN A 114 32.59 13.99 -0.51
CA ASN A 114 32.13 15.28 -0.01
C ASN A 114 31.35 15.06 1.30
N MET A 115 31.91 15.52 2.42
CA MET A 115 31.34 15.34 3.76
C MET A 115 30.00 16.06 3.94
N GLU A 116 29.77 17.17 3.23
CA GLU A 116 28.51 17.93 3.26
C GLU A 116 27.41 17.32 2.39
N ASN A 117 27.75 16.32 1.56
CA ASN A 117 26.78 15.67 0.70
C ASN A 117 25.96 14.63 1.47
N CYS A 118 24.88 15.10 2.08
CA CYS A 118 23.94 14.31 2.87
C CYS A 118 22.71 13.89 2.07
N ARG A 119 22.30 12.62 2.22
CA ARG A 119 21.15 12.03 1.50
C ARG A 119 20.41 11.03 2.38
N PRO A 120 19.07 10.91 2.25
CA PRO A 120 18.34 9.84 2.89
C PRO A 120 18.78 8.48 2.34
N ALA A 121 18.99 7.51 3.23
CA ALA A 121 19.23 6.12 2.82
C ALA A 121 17.90 5.43 2.54
N THR A 122 17.63 5.21 1.26
CA THR A 122 16.36 4.66 0.76
C THR A 122 16.21 3.17 1.11
N ALA A 123 15.03 2.77 1.54
CA ALA A 123 14.60 1.38 1.64
C ALA A 123 13.31 1.18 0.85
N CYS A 124 13.32 0.28 -0.12
CA CYS A 124 12.09 -0.14 -0.79
C CYS A 124 11.53 -1.34 -0.06
N VAL A 125 10.30 -1.27 0.42
CA VAL A 125 9.75 -2.23 1.37
C VAL A 125 8.47 -2.82 0.81
N VAL A 126 8.34 -4.15 0.90
CA VAL A 126 7.08 -4.86 0.65
C VAL A 126 6.58 -5.43 1.96
N ASP A 127 5.42 -4.95 2.39
CA ASP A 127 4.63 -5.56 3.44
C ASP A 127 3.69 -6.61 2.83
N MET A 128 3.58 -7.76 3.47
CA MET A 128 2.82 -8.92 3.03
C MET A 128 1.85 -9.34 4.12
N TYR A 129 0.62 -9.66 3.71
CA TYR A 129 -0.45 -10.13 4.58
C TYR A 129 -0.84 -11.53 4.12
N ILE A 130 -0.64 -12.52 4.98
CA ILE A 130 -0.70 -13.94 4.61
C ILE A 130 -1.69 -14.62 5.54
N ASP A 131 -2.57 -15.47 5.00
CA ASP A 131 -3.49 -16.30 5.79
C ASP A 131 -2.66 -17.23 6.69
N ASP A 132 -3.00 -17.31 7.99
CA ASP A 132 -2.26 -18.09 8.99
C ASP A 132 -2.21 -19.59 8.68
N LYS A 133 -3.14 -20.11 7.87
CA LYS A 133 -3.13 -21.49 7.37
C LYS A 133 -1.96 -21.79 6.46
N ALA A 134 -1.26 -20.77 5.93
CA ALA A 134 0.01 -20.96 5.23
C ALA A 134 1.08 -21.61 6.12
N ASN A 135 0.89 -21.58 7.45
CA ASN A 135 1.75 -22.23 8.43
C ASN A 135 3.23 -21.91 8.21
N LEU A 136 3.54 -20.61 8.13
CA LEU A 136 4.89 -20.14 7.85
C LEU A 136 5.88 -20.65 8.91
N PRO A 137 7.17 -20.82 8.57
CA PRO A 137 8.16 -21.30 9.52
C PRO A 137 8.44 -20.24 10.60
N TRP A 138 8.05 -20.54 11.83
CA TRP A 138 8.15 -19.65 12.99
C TRP A 138 8.96 -20.29 14.12
N ASN A 139 10.22 -19.89 14.27
CA ASN A 139 11.10 -20.48 15.30
C ASN A 139 10.94 -19.93 16.71
N ASN A 140 10.27 -18.79 16.86
CA ASN A 140 10.04 -18.18 18.15
C ASN A 140 8.55 -17.85 18.29
N LYS A 141 8.05 -17.78 19.53
CA LYS A 141 6.69 -17.30 19.83
C LYS A 141 6.62 -15.77 19.94
N VAL A 142 7.69 -15.09 19.54
CA VAL A 142 7.99 -13.70 19.86
C VAL A 142 7.71 -12.85 18.62
N ARG A 143 7.09 -11.69 18.83
CA ARG A 143 6.96 -10.68 17.77
C ARG A 143 8.31 -10.03 17.49
N TYR A 144 8.66 -9.87 16.21
CA TYR A 144 9.78 -9.02 15.81
C TYR A 144 9.27 -7.74 15.19
N ALA A 145 9.16 -6.68 15.99
CA ALA A 145 8.72 -5.36 15.54
C ALA A 145 9.93 -4.46 15.25
N SER A 146 10.10 -4.01 14.00
CA SER A 146 10.97 -2.85 13.74
C SER A 146 10.36 -1.60 14.37
N MET A 147 11.17 -0.73 14.97
CA MET A 147 10.71 0.58 15.44
C MET A 147 10.63 1.61 14.31
N TYR A 148 11.08 1.26 13.10
CA TYR A 148 11.28 2.19 11.99
C TYR A 148 10.26 2.00 10.86
N GLY A 149 10.12 3.04 10.05
CA GLY A 149 9.40 3.02 8.79
C GLY A 149 7.88 3.24 8.87
N ARG A 150 7.30 3.60 7.73
CA ARG A 150 5.88 3.94 7.58
C ARG A 150 5.05 2.70 7.23
N LYS A 151 4.77 1.88 8.25
CA LYS A 151 4.12 0.56 8.11
C LYS A 151 2.70 0.62 7.53
N SER A 152 2.39 -0.26 6.56
CA SER A 152 1.07 -0.32 5.95
C SER A 152 -0.03 -0.80 6.90
N LYS A 153 0.28 -1.66 7.88
CA LYS A 153 -0.72 -2.21 8.82
C LYS A 153 -1.42 -1.17 9.68
N SER A 154 -0.78 -0.01 9.86
CA SER A 154 -1.37 1.13 10.55
C SER A 154 -2.49 1.84 9.78
N LEU A 155 -2.69 1.48 8.51
CA LEU A 155 -3.76 1.99 7.65
C LEU A 155 -4.97 1.04 7.61
N LEU A 156 -4.84 -0.15 8.19
CA LEU A 156 -5.91 -1.14 8.20
C LEU A 156 -6.87 -0.89 9.36
N ARG A 157 -8.15 -1.08 9.08
CA ARG A 157 -9.21 -1.10 10.08
C ARG A 157 -10.22 -2.14 9.65
N SER A 158 -10.28 -3.25 10.38
CA SER A 158 -11.23 -4.31 10.07
C SER A 158 -12.66 -3.81 10.21
N GLN A 159 -13.52 -4.23 9.29
CA GLN A 159 -14.96 -3.99 9.32
C GLN A 159 -15.70 -5.02 10.18
N TYR A 160 -14.99 -6.05 10.69
CA TYR A 160 -15.54 -7.09 11.54
C TYR A 160 -15.19 -6.81 13.02
N SER A 161 -16.20 -6.81 13.89
CA SER A 161 -16.07 -6.46 15.31
C SER A 161 -15.21 -7.43 16.13
N ASN A 162 -15.15 -8.69 15.68
CA ASN A 162 -14.46 -9.83 16.26
C ASN A 162 -13.08 -10.10 15.64
N ASP A 163 -12.58 -9.19 14.80
CA ASP A 163 -11.29 -9.28 14.14
C ASP A 163 -10.20 -8.52 14.92
N LYS A 164 -10.12 -8.79 16.23
CA LYS A 164 -9.12 -8.17 17.10
C LYS A 164 -7.78 -8.89 16.96
N PRO A 165 -6.64 -8.19 17.07
CA PRO A 165 -5.34 -8.83 17.02
C PRO A 165 -5.14 -9.78 18.20
N ALA A 166 -4.67 -11.01 17.94
CA ALA A 166 -4.38 -11.96 19.01
C ALA A 166 -2.96 -11.78 19.58
N TYR A 167 -2.09 -11.00 18.92
CA TYR A 167 -0.74 -10.74 19.41
C TYR A 167 -0.67 -9.90 20.69
N LEU A 168 -1.76 -9.22 21.10
CA LEU A 168 -1.78 -8.36 22.30
C LEU A 168 -1.40 -9.12 23.59
N TYR A 169 -1.49 -10.45 23.59
CA TYR A 169 -1.11 -11.32 24.70
C TYR A 169 0.34 -11.81 24.65
N ARG A 170 1.12 -11.44 23.62
CA ARG A 170 2.49 -11.89 23.37
C ARG A 170 3.45 -10.70 23.51
N SER A 171 3.77 -10.28 24.73
CA SER A 171 4.77 -9.22 24.98
C SER A 171 6.18 -9.79 25.02
N THR A 172 7.16 -8.99 24.61
CA THR A 172 8.57 -9.39 24.52
C THR A 172 9.43 -8.54 25.46
N LYS A 173 10.37 -9.15 26.19
CA LYS A 173 11.40 -8.42 26.93
C LYS A 173 12.44 -7.85 25.95
N ARG A 174 12.94 -6.64 26.22
CA ARG A 174 13.94 -5.93 25.41
C ARG A 174 15.29 -6.67 25.44
N GLY A 175 15.96 -6.84 24.29
CA GLY A 175 17.39 -7.24 24.24
C GLY A 175 17.72 -8.71 23.90
N GLN A 176 16.82 -9.49 23.30
CA GLN A 176 17.18 -10.81 22.75
C GLN A 176 17.43 -10.74 21.24
N GLU A 177 18.57 -11.27 20.80
CA GLU A 177 18.84 -11.58 19.39
C GLU A 177 18.16 -12.91 19.03
N TYR A 178 17.47 -12.95 17.89
CA TYR A 178 16.69 -14.12 17.48
C TYR A 178 17.20 -14.67 16.14
N LYS A 179 17.31 -16.00 16.04
CA LYS A 179 17.32 -16.74 14.78
C LYS A 179 15.88 -16.86 14.31
N LEU A 180 15.52 -16.24 13.19
CA LEU A 180 14.13 -16.10 12.77
C LEU A 180 13.77 -17.31 11.90
N GLY A 181 12.60 -17.92 12.11
CA GLY A 181 12.13 -19.02 11.23
C GLY A 181 11.96 -18.62 9.77
N LEU A 182 12.01 -17.32 9.49
CA LEU A 182 11.80 -16.71 8.18
C LEU A 182 13.11 -16.33 7.47
N ASP A 183 14.28 -16.63 8.04
CA ASP A 183 15.60 -16.22 7.51
C ASP A 183 15.88 -16.76 6.08
N SER A 184 15.10 -17.75 5.60
CA SER A 184 15.13 -18.23 4.22
C SER A 184 13.96 -17.71 3.39
N THR A 185 13.91 -16.39 3.19
CA THR A 185 12.96 -15.74 2.27
C THR A 185 13.70 -15.25 1.02
N GLY A 186 13.20 -15.60 -0.17
CA GLY A 186 13.83 -15.25 -1.44
C GLY A 186 12.83 -14.79 -2.50
N ILE A 187 13.31 -13.96 -3.43
CA ILE A 187 12.52 -13.51 -4.59
C ILE A 187 12.93 -14.33 -5.80
N VAL A 188 11.94 -14.81 -6.54
CA VAL A 188 12.08 -15.55 -7.79
C VAL A 188 11.60 -14.68 -8.94
N TYR A 189 12.42 -14.55 -9.98
CA TYR A 189 12.17 -13.69 -11.12
C TYR A 189 12.04 -14.47 -12.44
N GLY A 190 11.08 -14.03 -13.26
CA GLY A 190 10.91 -14.46 -14.65
C GLY A 190 10.45 -15.91 -14.83
N LYS A 191 10.17 -16.28 -16.09
CA LYS A 191 9.67 -17.62 -16.47
C LYS A 191 10.63 -18.78 -16.17
N ASN A 192 11.93 -18.48 -16.06
CA ASN A 192 12.96 -19.46 -15.76
C ASN A 192 13.20 -19.62 -14.24
N ASP A 193 12.38 -18.98 -13.41
CA ASP A 193 12.42 -19.06 -11.96
C ASP A 193 13.83 -18.82 -11.37
N LYS A 194 14.46 -17.71 -11.78
CA LYS A 194 15.76 -17.31 -11.23
C LYS A 194 15.59 -16.87 -9.77
N TRP A 195 15.98 -17.73 -8.83
CA TRP A 195 15.94 -17.45 -7.40
C TRP A 195 17.11 -16.57 -6.97
N LYS A 196 16.83 -15.49 -6.23
CA LYS A 196 17.83 -14.63 -5.61
C LYS A 196 17.63 -14.59 -4.09
N LEU A 197 18.41 -15.40 -3.37
CA LEU A 197 18.50 -15.33 -1.92
C LEU A 197 19.00 -13.95 -1.48
N GLY A 198 18.44 -13.41 -0.38
CA GLY A 198 18.81 -12.09 0.13
C GLY A 198 18.23 -10.91 -0.66
N ALA A 199 17.44 -11.15 -1.71
CA ALA A 199 16.69 -10.11 -2.40
C ALA A 199 15.50 -9.57 -1.58
N TYR A 200 15.15 -10.25 -0.49
CA TYR A 200 14.20 -9.81 0.52
C TYR A 200 14.85 -9.85 1.90
N TYR A 201 15.07 -8.69 2.51
CA TYR A 201 15.64 -8.58 3.85
C TYR A 201 14.56 -8.24 4.87
N ILE A 202 14.36 -9.12 5.84
CA ILE A 202 13.25 -9.01 6.79
C ILE A 202 13.44 -7.80 7.73
N LEU A 203 12.39 -6.99 7.84
CA LEU A 203 12.34 -5.80 8.69
C LEU A 203 11.39 -5.96 9.87
N GLU A 204 10.23 -6.57 9.67
CA GLU A 204 9.27 -6.84 10.74
C GLU A 204 8.47 -8.08 10.38
N TYR A 205 8.10 -8.84 11.39
CA TYR A 205 7.14 -9.90 11.21
C TYR A 205 6.30 -10.06 12.48
N ASP A 206 5.07 -10.52 12.30
CA ASP A 206 4.19 -10.82 13.41
C ASP A 206 3.10 -11.80 12.98
N ARG A 207 2.59 -12.57 13.95
CA ARG A 207 1.47 -13.48 13.74
C ARG A 207 0.19 -12.88 14.27
N ASP A 208 -0.93 -13.24 13.65
CA ASP A 208 -2.26 -12.88 14.15
C ASP A 208 -2.44 -11.36 14.38
N ILE A 209 -1.91 -10.54 13.45
CA ILE A 209 -2.08 -9.07 13.50
C ILE A 209 -3.54 -8.65 13.35
N TYR A 210 -4.30 -9.53 12.73
CA TYR A 210 -5.75 -9.65 12.74
C TYR A 210 -6.06 -11.15 12.84
N LYS A 211 -7.32 -11.52 13.07
CA LYS A 211 -7.69 -12.93 13.16
C LYS A 211 -7.27 -13.67 11.88
N ASN A 212 -6.48 -14.73 12.00
CA ASN A 212 -6.01 -15.55 10.88
C ASN A 212 -5.15 -14.79 9.86
N LEU A 213 -4.46 -13.72 10.27
CA LEU A 213 -3.67 -12.91 9.36
C LEU A 213 -2.27 -12.64 9.93
N ASP A 214 -1.29 -13.22 9.26
CA ASP A 214 0.12 -13.01 9.51
C ASP A 214 0.64 -11.81 8.71
N TYR A 215 1.69 -11.18 9.24
CA TYR A 215 2.33 -10.01 8.66
C TYR A 215 3.82 -10.22 8.51
N LEU A 216 4.34 -9.97 7.31
CA LEU A 216 5.77 -10.00 7.01
C LEU A 216 6.15 -8.75 6.22
N SER A 217 7.14 -8.02 6.68
CA SER A 217 7.67 -6.80 6.08
C SER A 217 9.15 -6.94 5.86
N GLY A 218 9.63 -6.47 4.71
CA GLY A 218 11.02 -6.63 4.34
C GLY A 218 11.40 -5.74 3.17
N SER A 219 12.67 -5.34 3.15
CA SER A 219 13.22 -4.54 2.08
C SER A 219 13.58 -5.39 0.88
N VAL A 220 13.36 -4.80 -0.29
CA VAL A 220 13.71 -5.35 -1.60
C VAL A 220 14.65 -4.38 -2.30
N ILE A 221 15.26 -4.85 -3.38
CA ILE A 221 16.09 -3.99 -4.23
C ILE A 221 15.19 -2.98 -4.93
N CYS A 222 15.35 -1.70 -4.59
CA CYS A 222 14.66 -0.59 -5.24
C CYS A 222 14.85 -0.62 -6.76
N HIS A 223 13.86 -0.14 -7.51
CA HIS A 223 13.84 -0.08 -8.97
C HIS A 223 13.79 -1.45 -9.64
N SER A 224 14.80 -2.30 -9.45
CA SER A 224 14.86 -3.63 -10.07
C SER A 224 13.68 -4.51 -9.69
N PHE A 225 13.15 -4.41 -8.47
CA PHE A 225 11.96 -5.17 -8.10
C PHE A 225 10.78 -4.86 -9.03
N GLY A 226 10.45 -3.58 -9.26
CA GLY A 226 9.30 -3.17 -10.07
C GLY A 226 9.41 -3.47 -11.56
N GLU A 227 10.62 -3.56 -12.10
CA GLU A 227 10.86 -3.84 -13.53
C GLU A 227 10.60 -5.31 -13.90
N GLU A 228 10.64 -6.20 -12.91
CA GLU A 228 10.54 -7.64 -13.13
C GLU A 228 9.10 -8.09 -13.37
N ARG A 229 8.95 -9.26 -13.99
CA ARG A 229 7.66 -9.89 -14.32
C ARG A 229 7.63 -11.34 -13.90
N ASP A 230 6.42 -11.87 -13.75
CA ASP A 230 6.16 -13.23 -13.29
C ASP A 230 6.83 -13.52 -11.93
N VAL A 231 6.83 -12.49 -11.06
CA VAL A 231 7.56 -12.48 -9.79
C VAL A 231 6.86 -13.38 -8.77
N LYS A 232 7.67 -14.16 -8.05
CA LYS A 232 7.22 -14.96 -6.91
C LYS A 232 8.08 -14.65 -5.68
N ILE A 233 7.50 -14.75 -4.50
CA ILE A 233 8.24 -14.74 -3.23
C ILE A 233 8.11 -16.13 -2.64
N ASN A 234 9.26 -16.78 -2.42
CA ASN A 234 9.34 -18.08 -1.77
C ASN A 234 9.76 -17.86 -0.32
N ILE A 235 9.01 -18.47 0.59
CA ILE A 235 9.34 -18.59 2.00
C ILE A 235 9.65 -20.07 2.20
N ASP A 236 10.89 -20.40 2.56
CA ASP A 236 11.31 -21.77 2.74
C ASP A 236 11.40 -22.12 4.23
N ASN A 237 11.24 -23.40 4.56
CA ASN A 237 11.59 -23.93 5.86
C ASN A 237 13.13 -23.94 5.99
N PRO A 238 13.71 -23.09 6.85
CA PRO A 238 15.15 -23.11 7.06
C PRO A 238 15.57 -24.38 7.79
N VAL A 239 16.67 -24.99 7.34
CA VAL A 239 17.33 -26.07 8.07
C VAL A 239 18.42 -25.47 8.93
N PHE A 240 18.25 -25.44 10.25
CA PHE A 240 19.29 -24.96 11.17
C PHE A 240 20.33 -26.04 11.43
N ARG A 241 21.60 -25.68 11.29
CA ARG A 241 22.71 -26.48 11.75
C ARG A 241 22.87 -26.35 13.27
N LYS A 242 23.63 -27.28 13.88
CA LYS A 242 23.87 -27.29 15.34
C LYS A 242 24.53 -26.01 15.86
N ASP A 243 25.36 -25.36 15.05
CA ASP A 243 25.98 -24.07 15.35
C ASP A 243 25.00 -22.89 15.25
N GLY A 244 23.79 -23.13 14.75
CA GLY A 244 22.77 -22.12 14.54
C GLY A 244 22.78 -21.42 13.20
N SER A 245 23.71 -21.76 12.31
CA SER A 245 23.69 -21.27 10.93
C SER A 245 22.54 -21.90 10.16
N VAL A 246 22.03 -21.18 9.15
CA VAL A 246 21.01 -21.71 8.24
C VAL A 246 21.71 -22.43 7.09
N SER A 247 21.29 -23.67 6.82
CA SER A 247 21.71 -24.43 5.66
C SER A 247 20.99 -23.90 4.41
N MET A 248 21.71 -23.85 3.28
CA MET A 248 21.10 -23.54 1.97
C MET A 248 20.14 -24.64 1.48
N LYS A 249 20.21 -25.84 2.06
CA LYS A 249 19.16 -26.85 1.86
C LYS A 249 17.92 -26.39 2.62
N SER A 250 16.88 -26.03 1.89
CA SER A 250 15.58 -25.65 2.40
C SER A 250 14.48 -26.34 1.58
N THR A 251 13.28 -26.42 2.12
CA THR A 251 12.09 -26.87 1.38
C THR A 251 11.10 -25.73 1.32
N LEU A 252 10.49 -25.49 0.16
CA LEU A 252 9.48 -24.46 -0.01
C LEU A 252 8.34 -24.68 1.00
N ALA A 253 8.15 -23.73 1.91
CA ALA A 253 7.05 -23.75 2.87
C ALA A 253 5.83 -23.05 2.28
N HIS A 254 6.05 -21.92 1.62
CA HIS A 254 4.98 -21.10 1.07
C HIS A 254 5.46 -20.28 -0.12
N GLN A 255 4.57 -20.03 -1.07
CA GLN A 255 4.86 -19.23 -2.25
C GLN A 255 3.77 -18.18 -2.49
N ILE A 256 4.20 -16.97 -2.75
CA ILE A 256 3.34 -15.85 -3.16
C ILE A 256 3.60 -15.58 -4.63
N LYS A 257 2.55 -15.61 -5.45
CA LYS A 257 2.60 -15.21 -6.87
C LYS A 257 2.09 -13.78 -6.99
N ILE A 258 2.92 -12.91 -7.54
CA ILE A 258 2.64 -11.47 -7.60
C ILE A 258 2.09 -11.11 -8.99
N PRO A 259 0.92 -10.42 -9.07
CA PRO A 259 0.38 -9.99 -10.35
C PRO A 259 1.27 -9.00 -11.08
N ASN A 260 1.45 -9.18 -12.38
CA ASN A 260 2.19 -8.25 -13.23
C ASN A 260 1.56 -6.84 -13.23
N SER A 261 0.25 -6.72 -12.98
CA SER A 261 -0.44 -5.44 -12.82
C SER A 261 0.12 -4.62 -11.66
N PHE A 262 0.47 -5.29 -10.55
CA PHE A 262 1.05 -4.66 -9.38
C PHE A 262 2.49 -4.23 -9.64
N MET A 263 3.30 -5.11 -10.24
CA MET A 263 4.69 -4.79 -10.58
C MET A 263 4.80 -3.56 -11.48
N ARG A 264 3.92 -3.43 -12.49
CA ARG A 264 3.84 -2.22 -13.32
C ARG A 264 3.52 -0.95 -12.53
N ARG A 265 2.64 -1.03 -11.52
CA ARG A 265 2.35 0.13 -10.64
C ARG A 265 3.56 0.49 -9.79
N ILE A 266 4.32 -0.49 -9.31
CA ILE A 266 5.58 -0.27 -8.60
C ILE A 266 6.59 0.41 -9.53
N GLU A 267 6.76 -0.07 -10.75
CA GLU A 267 7.70 0.54 -11.71
C GLU A 267 7.42 2.03 -11.95
N VAL A 268 6.14 2.39 -12.15
CA VAL A 268 5.72 3.78 -12.29
C VAL A 268 5.98 4.58 -11.02
N TYR A 269 5.69 3.99 -9.86
CA TYR A 269 5.93 4.62 -8.56
C TYR A 269 7.42 4.86 -8.31
N ASP A 270 8.29 3.88 -8.59
CA ASP A 270 9.73 3.97 -8.42
C ASP A 270 10.33 5.05 -9.31
N LYS A 271 9.91 5.14 -10.58
CA LYS A 271 10.33 6.22 -11.47
C LYS A 271 9.97 7.60 -10.91
N ALA A 272 8.84 7.72 -10.21
CA ALA A 272 8.38 9.00 -9.66
C ALA A 272 8.99 9.33 -8.29
N GLN A 273 9.19 8.32 -7.43
CA GLN A 273 9.52 8.52 -6.01
C GLN A 273 10.95 8.10 -5.68
N TYR A 274 11.44 6.98 -6.25
CA TYR A 274 12.77 6.46 -5.98
C TYR A 274 13.85 7.11 -6.83
N GLU A 275 13.65 7.21 -8.14
CA GLU A 275 14.67 7.75 -9.07
C GLU A 275 15.25 9.11 -8.64
N PRO A 276 14.45 10.10 -8.19
CA PRO A 276 14.99 11.37 -7.68
C PRO A 276 15.92 11.22 -6.47
N ASN A 277 15.75 10.16 -5.69
CA ASN A 277 16.53 9.86 -4.50
C ASN A 277 17.64 8.82 -4.76
N SER A 278 17.70 8.26 -5.97
CA SER A 278 18.61 7.16 -6.34
C SER A 278 20.09 7.55 -6.28
N LEU A 279 20.89 6.76 -5.55
CA LEU A 279 22.34 6.94 -5.52
C LEU A 279 22.97 6.71 -6.90
N PHE A 280 22.45 5.73 -7.64
CA PHE A 280 22.91 5.41 -8.99
C PHE A 280 22.65 6.54 -9.97
N LYS A 281 21.48 7.18 -9.90
CA LYS A 281 21.18 8.35 -10.74
C LYS A 281 22.16 9.48 -10.48
N ALA A 282 22.37 9.85 -9.22
CA ALA A 282 23.31 10.93 -8.88
C ALA A 282 24.76 10.60 -9.29
N LEU A 283 25.17 9.34 -9.16
CA LEU A 283 26.48 8.88 -9.64
C LEU A 283 26.57 9.04 -11.16
N ARG A 284 25.56 8.58 -11.91
CA ARG A 284 25.50 8.71 -13.36
C ARG A 284 25.56 10.16 -13.81
N ASP A 285 24.77 11.03 -13.18
CA ASP A 285 24.76 12.46 -13.47
C ASP A 285 26.16 13.08 -13.27
N ARG A 286 26.84 12.75 -12.15
CA ARG A 286 28.19 13.22 -11.87
C ARG A 286 29.23 12.70 -12.87
N LEU A 287 29.14 11.43 -13.28
CA LEU A 287 30.04 10.86 -14.29
C LEU A 287 29.82 11.51 -15.66
N SER A 288 28.57 11.81 -16.02
CA SER A 288 28.24 12.45 -17.30
C SER A 288 28.73 13.89 -17.42
N THR A 289 28.82 14.63 -16.30
CA THR A 289 29.38 15.99 -16.29
C THR A 289 30.90 16.02 -16.36
N THR A 290 31.57 14.94 -15.94
CA THR A 290 33.03 14.81 -16.03
C THR A 290 33.51 14.38 -17.42
N THR A 291 32.64 13.82 -18.27
CA THR A 291 33.02 13.32 -19.60
C THR A 291 32.89 14.35 -20.74
N LYS A 292 32.41 15.57 -20.50
CA LYS A 292 32.48 16.64 -21.52
C LYS A 292 33.88 17.27 -21.47
N PRO A 293 34.75 17.09 -22.48
CA PRO A 293 35.94 17.91 -22.59
C PRO A 293 35.46 19.35 -22.76
N LYS A 294 36.08 20.31 -22.06
CA LYS A 294 36.03 21.69 -22.51
C LYS A 294 36.63 21.69 -23.92
N SER A 295 35.82 21.89 -24.95
CA SER A 295 36.35 22.36 -26.22
C SER A 295 36.99 23.71 -25.92
N SER A 296 38.32 23.73 -25.97
CA SER A 296 39.13 24.94 -25.92
C SER A 296 38.75 25.84 -27.09
N GLU A 297 38.14 26.98 -26.79
CA GLU A 297 38.36 28.23 -27.53
C GLU A 297 39.55 28.96 -26.90
#